data_AF-A0A7W3XRA3-F1
#
_entry.id   AF-A0A7W3XRA3-F1
#
_cell.length_a   1.000
_cell.length_b   1.000
_cell.length_c   1.000
_cell.angle_alpha   90.00
_cell.angle_beta   90.00
_cell.angle_gamma   90.00
#
_symmetry.space_group_name_H-M   'P 1'
#
loop_
_entity.id
_entity.type
_entity.pdbx_description
1 polymer ?
#
loop_
_entity_poly.entity_id
_entity_poly.type
_entity_poly.pdbx_seq_one_letter_code
_entity_poly.pdbx_strand_id
1 'polypeptide(L)'
;MKKSSWMGFMFLVMVMFLFPQIGHAAGGGTGIYLDGKALELSKNAQVQNMSGNVMIPIRVVVEELGFNVDWDTKTRTVTIQQSDTELKLVVNQSTATVNGNKVSLPVAPKLMTDTVIVPIRFVSEQMGLSVGWENTSKTVYLTSPDSGSGTGNGSDNGSGNNNGGSDGSGSDSNVNDTANLANVSGISFNNNQLMIAVDKNVKPNIFKMSEPNRLVVDLPYTQFASVFSSNQSLDSTMNGFFDVTDYPDVSKVRYALFNNNPSTIRVVIDLNNAKNYTLINNNDGLIIVDLNADSNDNSGNGNKLVVIDAGHGGSDSGASSVTKKKEKDFNLAVALKVEKLLGNEPNIEIVMTRDSDTYPTLQERAKLANSINADIFISIHANAGSATASGVETYYTKSDSLALANVMHKYLVQSSGLSDRKVRTKSLHVTRETTMPAVLLECGYLSNSKDDAVLFTEDFQNSVAEGIAKGIKEYLGM
;
A
#
# COMPACT_ATOMS: atom_id res chain seq x y z
N MET A 1 -82.83 -22.32 4.14
CA MET A 1 -82.62 -21.93 5.55
C MET A 1 -81.23 -21.30 5.69
N LYS A 2 -81.16 -20.06 6.23
CA LYS A 2 -80.05 -19.34 6.92
C LYS A 2 -78.60 -19.47 6.38
N LYS A 3 -77.99 -18.37 5.90
CA LYS A 3 -76.96 -17.49 6.56
C LYS A 3 -75.64 -18.24 6.86
N SER A 4 -74.41 -17.77 6.64
CA SER A 4 -73.81 -16.45 6.39
C SER A 4 -72.29 -16.62 6.25
N SER A 5 -71.62 -15.60 5.70
CA SER A 5 -70.22 -15.20 5.95
C SER A 5 -69.10 -15.94 5.21
N TRP A 6 -68.60 -15.29 4.14
CA TRP A 6 -67.15 -15.04 4.02
C TRP A 6 -66.90 -13.83 3.11
N MET A 7 -67.23 -12.64 3.62
CA MET A 7 -66.77 -11.38 3.05
C MET A 7 -65.55 -10.97 3.86
N GLY A 8 -64.36 -11.33 3.38
CA GLY A 8 -63.12 -11.05 4.08
C GLY A 8 -61.97 -11.98 3.69
N PHE A 9 -61.66 -12.09 2.39
CA PHE A 9 -60.33 -12.55 1.95
C PHE A 9 -59.98 -12.16 0.50
N MET A 10 -60.61 -11.12 -0.06
CA MET A 10 -60.34 -10.64 -1.42
C MET A 10 -59.98 -9.14 -1.45
N PHE A 11 -59.25 -8.68 -0.43
CA PHE A 11 -58.66 -7.34 -0.40
C PHE A 11 -57.19 -7.35 0.06
N LEU A 12 -56.51 -8.50 -0.07
CA LEU A 12 -55.09 -8.65 0.29
C LEU A 12 -54.24 -9.32 -0.81
N VAL A 13 -54.67 -9.22 -2.07
CA VAL A 13 -53.89 -9.69 -3.24
C VAL A 13 -53.77 -8.60 -4.32
N MET A 14 -54.23 -7.38 -4.03
CA MET A 14 -54.28 -6.27 -5.00
C MET A 14 -53.51 -5.02 -4.56
N VAL A 15 -52.33 -5.19 -3.92
CA VAL A 15 -51.35 -4.10 -3.69
C VAL A 15 -49.92 -4.67 -3.69
N MET A 16 -49.53 -5.45 -4.71
CA MET A 16 -48.13 -5.91 -4.84
C MET A 16 -47.59 -5.93 -6.27
N PHE A 17 -48.28 -5.28 -7.21
CA PHE A 17 -47.76 -5.03 -8.55
C PHE A 17 -48.13 -3.60 -8.91
N LEU A 18 -47.22 -2.66 -8.62
CA LEU A 18 -47.05 -1.34 -9.27
C LEU A 18 -46.04 -0.53 -8.43
N PHE A 19 -44.78 -0.94 -8.48
CA PHE A 19 -43.67 -0.01 -8.28
C PHE A 19 -42.77 -0.10 -9.52
N PRO A 20 -42.36 1.03 -10.11
CA PRO A 20 -41.35 1.01 -11.16
C PRO A 20 -40.06 0.46 -10.55
N GLN A 21 -39.60 -0.68 -11.07
CA GLN A 21 -38.23 -1.14 -10.82
C GLN A 21 -37.28 -0.15 -11.50
N ILE A 22 -36.84 0.86 -10.75
CA ILE A 22 -35.53 1.44 -10.94
C ILE A 22 -34.63 0.81 -9.87
N GLY A 23 -34.42 -0.49 -10.02
CA GLY A 23 -33.29 -1.16 -9.40
C GLY A 23 -32.13 -1.07 -10.38
N HIS A 24 -31.46 0.08 -10.44
CA HIS A 24 -30.09 0.04 -10.94
C HIS A 24 -29.30 -0.76 -9.91
N ALA A 25 -28.85 -1.93 -10.32
CA ALA A 25 -27.73 -2.59 -9.67
C ALA A 25 -26.59 -1.57 -9.63
N ALA A 26 -26.25 -1.08 -8.44
CA ALA A 26 -24.99 -0.41 -8.22
C ALA A 26 -23.91 -1.48 -8.39
N GLY A 27 -23.51 -1.72 -9.64
CA GLY A 27 -22.28 -2.44 -9.92
C GLY A 27 -21.16 -1.69 -9.21
N GLY A 28 -20.48 -2.37 -8.29
CA GLY A 28 -19.36 -1.83 -7.53
C GLY A 28 -18.15 -1.57 -8.43
N GLY A 29 -18.26 -0.60 -9.32
CA GLY A 29 -17.17 -0.06 -10.13
C GLY A 29 -16.60 1.18 -9.48
N THR A 30 -15.27 1.27 -9.41
CA THR A 30 -14.55 2.46 -8.97
C THR A 30 -14.80 3.60 -9.96
N GLY A 31 -15.52 4.64 -9.54
CA GLY A 31 -15.78 5.84 -10.37
C GLY A 31 -14.65 6.86 -10.26
N ILE A 32 -14.43 7.66 -11.31
CA ILE A 32 -13.53 8.82 -11.28
C ILE A 32 -14.29 10.04 -11.81
N TYR A 33 -14.23 11.15 -11.08
CA TYR A 33 -14.83 12.43 -11.47
C TYR A 33 -13.74 13.49 -11.53
N LEU A 34 -13.76 14.35 -12.55
CA LEU A 34 -12.94 15.56 -12.64
C LEU A 34 -13.87 16.77 -12.69
N ASP A 35 -13.71 17.71 -11.75
CA ASP A 35 -14.52 18.94 -11.66
C ASP A 35 -16.03 18.67 -11.70
N GLY A 36 -16.45 17.60 -11.00
CA GLY A 36 -17.85 17.15 -10.93
C GLY A 36 -18.35 16.39 -12.15
N LYS A 37 -17.55 16.23 -13.21
CA LYS A 37 -17.88 15.44 -14.40
C LYS A 37 -17.33 14.02 -14.28
N ALA A 38 -18.16 13.00 -14.47
CA ALA A 38 -17.71 11.61 -14.53
C ALA A 38 -16.78 11.39 -15.74
N LEU A 39 -15.66 10.72 -15.52
CA LEU A 39 -14.74 10.31 -16.58
C LEU A 39 -15.21 8.99 -17.18
N GLU A 40 -15.34 8.94 -18.50
CA GLU A 40 -15.75 7.74 -19.22
C GLU A 40 -14.55 6.82 -19.43
N LEU A 41 -14.38 5.84 -18.54
CA LEU A 41 -13.35 4.83 -18.70
C LEU A 41 -13.75 3.86 -19.82
N SER A 42 -12.94 3.79 -20.88
CA SER A 42 -13.16 2.78 -21.94
C SER A 42 -13.29 1.37 -21.34
N LYS A 43 -14.03 0.45 -21.99
CA LYS A 43 -14.23 -0.93 -21.49
C LYS A 43 -12.94 -1.71 -21.16
N ASN A 44 -11.79 -1.24 -21.67
CA ASN A 44 -10.46 -1.81 -21.44
C ASN A 44 -9.64 -1.03 -20.39
N ALA A 45 -10.09 0.16 -19.97
CA ALA A 45 -9.47 0.99 -18.95
C ALA A 45 -10.02 0.63 -17.56
N GLN A 46 -9.77 -0.60 -17.11
CA GLN A 46 -10.18 -1.00 -15.77
C GLN A 46 -9.31 -0.29 -14.72
N VAL A 47 -9.97 0.39 -13.79
CA VAL A 47 -9.32 0.89 -12.57
C VAL A 47 -8.90 -0.30 -11.72
N GLN A 48 -7.61 -0.36 -11.39
CA GLN A 48 -7.08 -1.43 -10.55
C GLN A 48 -6.66 -0.88 -9.20
N ASN A 49 -7.03 -1.58 -8.14
CA ASN A 49 -6.50 -1.28 -6.82
C ASN A 49 -5.24 -2.13 -6.61
N MET A 50 -4.09 -1.47 -6.44
CA MET A 50 -2.83 -2.12 -6.10
C MET A 50 -2.30 -1.56 -4.79
N SER A 51 -2.30 -2.40 -3.76
CA SER A 51 -1.79 -2.01 -2.44
C SER A 51 -2.45 -0.72 -1.92
N GLY A 52 -3.76 -0.57 -2.11
CA GLY A 52 -4.52 0.62 -1.68
C GLY A 52 -4.42 1.82 -2.61
N ASN A 53 -3.69 1.73 -3.72
CA ASN A 53 -3.55 2.78 -4.71
C ASN A 53 -4.42 2.51 -5.92
N VAL A 54 -5.21 3.51 -6.29
CA VAL A 54 -5.99 3.49 -7.53
C VAL A 54 -5.03 3.69 -8.70
N MET A 55 -4.89 2.65 -9.51
CA MET A 55 -4.06 2.63 -10.72
C MET A 55 -4.95 2.87 -11.93
N ILE A 56 -4.53 3.81 -12.78
CA ILE A 56 -5.22 4.12 -14.04
C ILE A 56 -4.27 3.93 -15.22
N PRO A 57 -4.79 3.51 -16.39
CA PRO A 57 -4.03 3.58 -17.64
C PRO A 57 -3.56 5.00 -17.90
N ILE A 58 -2.33 5.13 -18.39
CA ILE A 58 -1.75 6.43 -18.73
C ILE A 58 -2.56 7.17 -19.80
N ARG A 59 -3.32 6.44 -20.62
CA ARG A 59 -4.27 7.00 -21.58
C ARG A 59 -5.32 7.89 -20.92
N VAL A 60 -5.81 7.53 -19.72
CA VAL A 60 -6.80 8.34 -18.97
C VAL A 60 -6.20 9.69 -18.58
N VAL A 61 -4.91 9.72 -18.24
CA VAL A 61 -4.18 10.96 -17.91
C VAL A 61 -4.10 11.89 -19.12
N VAL A 62 -3.97 11.34 -20.33
CA VAL A 62 -3.93 12.11 -21.59
C VAL A 62 -5.33 12.58 -22.01
N GLU A 63 -6.26 11.65 -22.12
CA GLU A 63 -7.55 11.87 -22.77
C GLU A 63 -8.54 12.60 -21.86
N GLU A 64 -8.50 12.35 -20.55
CA GLU A 64 -9.51 12.83 -19.61
C GLU A 64 -8.99 13.89 -18.64
N LEU A 65 -7.70 13.84 -18.25
CA LEU A 65 -7.08 14.86 -17.38
C LEU A 65 -6.38 15.97 -18.17
N GLY A 66 -6.16 15.78 -19.48
CA GLY A 66 -5.63 16.81 -20.37
C GLY A 66 -4.14 17.11 -20.20
N PHE A 67 -3.35 16.21 -19.62
CA PHE A 67 -1.89 16.40 -19.52
C PHE A 67 -1.18 15.92 -20.78
N ASN A 68 -0.06 16.57 -21.12
CA ASN A 68 0.78 16.10 -22.21
C ASN A 68 1.61 14.91 -21.72
N VAL A 69 1.55 13.78 -22.42
CA VAL A 69 2.31 12.58 -22.05
C VAL A 69 3.16 12.08 -23.20
N ASP A 70 4.42 11.79 -22.90
CA ASP A 70 5.35 11.09 -23.78
C ASP A 70 5.74 9.72 -23.19
N TRP A 71 5.95 8.73 -24.05
CA TRP A 71 6.34 7.38 -23.67
C TRP A 71 7.59 6.94 -24.42
N ASP A 72 8.69 6.76 -23.68
CA ASP A 72 9.92 6.20 -24.20
C ASP A 72 9.98 4.68 -23.98
N THR A 73 9.79 3.93 -25.06
CA THR A 73 9.84 2.46 -25.07
C THR A 73 11.20 1.87 -24.68
N LYS A 74 12.32 2.57 -24.92
CA LYS A 74 13.67 2.06 -24.63
C LYS A 74 13.99 2.14 -23.16
N THR A 75 13.68 3.28 -22.55
CA THR A 75 13.94 3.53 -21.13
C THR A 75 12.76 3.11 -20.23
N ARG A 76 11.62 2.77 -20.84
CA ARG A 76 10.35 2.47 -20.17
C ARG A 76 9.89 3.61 -19.26
N THR A 77 10.01 4.83 -19.77
CA THR A 77 9.73 6.06 -19.04
C THR A 77 8.49 6.73 -19.58
N VAL A 78 7.53 7.01 -18.70
CA VAL A 78 6.42 7.92 -18.93
C VAL A 78 6.85 9.32 -18.48
N THR A 79 6.72 10.32 -19.36
CA THR A 79 6.92 11.73 -19.01
C THR A 79 5.57 12.44 -19.13
N ILE A 80 5.11 13.06 -18.04
CA ILE A 80 3.86 13.81 -17.96
C ILE A 80 4.23 15.29 -17.77
N GLN A 81 3.70 16.15 -18.62
CA GLN A 81 3.99 17.57 -18.63
C GLN A 81 2.69 18.39 -18.52
N GLN A 82 2.67 19.33 -17.59
CA GLN A 82 1.64 20.37 -17.49
C GLN A 82 2.27 21.67 -17.00
N SER A 83 2.08 22.77 -17.74
CA SER A 83 2.70 24.06 -17.44
C SER A 83 4.22 23.90 -17.17
N ASP A 84 4.71 24.37 -16.03
CA ASP A 84 6.13 24.29 -15.64
C ASP A 84 6.50 22.98 -14.92
N THR A 85 5.61 21.99 -14.85
CA THR A 85 5.84 20.74 -14.12
C THR A 85 6.07 19.58 -15.09
N GLU A 86 7.26 18.98 -15.00
CA GLU A 86 7.65 17.73 -15.64
C GLU A 86 7.69 16.61 -14.59
N LEU A 87 6.87 15.57 -14.77
CA LEU A 87 6.90 14.35 -13.98
C LEU A 87 7.38 13.17 -14.83
N LYS A 88 8.45 12.50 -14.41
CA LYS A 88 8.94 11.26 -15.03
C LYS A 88 8.75 10.06 -14.12
N LEU A 89 8.17 9.02 -14.69
CA LEU A 89 7.81 7.76 -14.05
C LEU A 89 8.43 6.62 -14.83
N VAL A 90 9.29 5.82 -14.20
CA VAL A 90 9.92 4.66 -14.85
C VAL A 90 9.21 3.39 -14.39
N VAL A 91 8.85 2.52 -15.35
CA VAL A 91 8.17 1.25 -15.05
C VAL A 91 8.99 0.41 -14.08
N ASN A 92 8.31 -0.15 -13.07
CA ASN A 92 8.86 -0.95 -11.97
C ASN A 92 9.84 -0.22 -11.06
N GLN A 93 9.96 1.11 -11.14
CA GLN A 93 10.70 1.90 -10.16
C GLN A 93 9.74 2.54 -9.15
N SER A 94 10.09 2.47 -7.87
CA SER A 94 9.38 3.12 -6.77
C SER A 94 9.79 4.59 -6.57
N THR A 95 10.47 5.18 -7.55
CA THR A 95 10.87 6.59 -7.53
C THR A 95 10.51 7.26 -8.84
N ALA A 96 10.01 8.48 -8.75
CA ALA A 96 9.76 9.39 -9.86
C ALA A 96 10.75 10.56 -9.83
N THR A 97 10.78 11.36 -10.89
CA THR A 97 11.38 12.71 -10.81
C THR A 97 10.36 13.78 -11.15
N VAL A 98 10.29 14.83 -10.33
CA VAL A 98 9.45 16.01 -10.54
C VAL A 98 10.38 17.20 -10.73
N ASN A 99 10.37 17.81 -11.92
CA ASN A 99 11.30 18.88 -12.31
C ASN A 99 12.77 18.51 -12.04
N GLY A 100 13.13 17.26 -12.30
CA GLY A 100 14.47 16.71 -12.07
C GLY A 100 14.77 16.26 -10.63
N ASN A 101 13.93 16.59 -9.65
CA ASN A 101 14.10 16.16 -8.26
C ASN A 101 13.48 14.78 -8.02
N LYS A 102 14.18 13.89 -7.33
CA LYS A 102 13.67 12.54 -7.02
C LYS A 102 12.57 12.59 -5.96
N VAL A 103 11.48 11.87 -6.19
CA VAL A 103 10.34 11.72 -5.29
C VAL A 103 10.00 10.22 -5.15
N SER A 104 9.61 9.78 -3.96
CA SER A 104 9.17 8.40 -3.72
C SER A 104 7.75 8.17 -4.23
N LEU A 105 7.48 6.97 -4.74
CA LEU A 105 6.15 6.56 -5.18
C LEU A 105 5.51 5.62 -4.15
N PRO A 106 4.20 5.77 -3.88
CA PRO A 106 3.48 4.82 -3.03
C PRO A 106 3.34 3.44 -3.68
N VAL A 107 3.32 3.38 -5.01
CA VAL A 107 3.37 2.15 -5.81
C VAL A 107 4.05 2.44 -7.15
N ALA A 108 4.90 1.51 -7.60
CA ALA A 108 5.62 1.66 -8.86
C ALA A 108 4.66 1.58 -10.07
N PRO A 109 4.91 2.33 -11.16
CA PRO A 109 4.18 2.18 -12.41
C PRO A 109 4.40 0.78 -12.97
N LYS A 110 3.38 0.17 -13.59
CA LYS A 110 3.49 -1.17 -14.18
C LYS A 110 3.13 -1.15 -15.65
N LEU A 111 3.79 -2.01 -16.42
CA LEU A 111 3.41 -2.29 -17.81
C LEU A 111 2.44 -3.47 -17.83
N MET A 112 1.25 -3.24 -18.36
CA MET A 112 0.26 -4.28 -18.67
C MET A 112 0.21 -4.52 -20.17
N THR A 113 -0.56 -5.52 -20.60
CA THR A 113 -0.57 -6.11 -21.95
C THR A 113 -0.52 -5.08 -23.09
N ASP A 114 -1.13 -3.89 -22.94
CA ASP A 114 -1.13 -2.82 -23.94
C ASP A 114 -0.94 -1.39 -23.38
N THR A 115 -0.77 -1.20 -22.07
CA THR A 115 -0.70 0.14 -21.46
C THR A 115 0.12 0.19 -20.18
N VAL A 116 0.72 1.35 -19.90
CA VAL A 116 1.33 1.64 -18.60
C VAL A 116 0.24 2.12 -17.67
N ILE A 117 0.20 1.56 -16.47
CA ILE A 117 -0.69 2.02 -15.39
C ILE A 117 0.11 2.80 -14.35
N VAL A 118 -0.49 3.87 -13.84
CA VAL A 118 0.13 4.83 -12.91
C VAL A 118 -0.78 5.13 -11.72
N PRO A 119 -0.23 5.46 -10.54
CA PRO A 119 -1.02 5.83 -9.36
C PRO A 119 -1.71 7.18 -9.58
N ILE A 120 -3.04 7.19 -9.68
CA ILE A 120 -3.81 8.39 -10.03
C ILE A 120 -3.59 9.52 -9.03
N ARG A 121 -3.61 9.21 -7.73
CA ARG A 121 -3.46 10.22 -6.67
C ARG A 121 -2.13 10.94 -6.80
N PHE A 122 -1.04 10.17 -6.87
CA PHE A 122 0.30 10.74 -7.00
C PHE A 122 0.42 11.59 -8.26
N VAL A 123 -0.04 11.09 -9.41
CA VAL A 123 0.02 11.84 -10.67
C VAL A 123 -0.79 13.13 -10.57
N SER A 124 -2.04 13.07 -10.11
CA SER A 124 -2.91 14.23 -10.00
C SER A 124 -2.37 15.28 -9.05
N GLU A 125 -1.87 14.89 -7.86
CA GLU A 125 -1.30 15.82 -6.88
C GLU A 125 -0.03 16.50 -7.39
N GLN A 126 0.88 15.74 -8.02
CA GLN A 126 2.10 16.33 -8.61
C GLN A 126 1.77 17.29 -9.78
N MET A 127 0.66 17.07 -10.46
CA MET A 127 0.16 17.96 -11.52
C MET A 127 -0.72 19.11 -10.98
N GLY A 128 -0.84 19.25 -9.66
CA GLY A 128 -1.52 20.37 -9.01
C GLY A 128 -3.03 20.20 -8.82
N LEU A 129 -3.58 19.02 -9.07
CA LEU A 129 -4.98 18.72 -8.78
C LEU A 129 -5.14 18.26 -7.33
N SER A 130 -6.30 18.58 -6.74
CA SER A 130 -6.70 18.01 -5.45
C SER A 130 -7.43 16.69 -5.65
N VAL A 131 -7.20 15.72 -4.76
CA VAL A 131 -7.74 14.36 -4.86
C VAL A 131 -8.58 14.00 -3.64
N GLY A 132 -9.89 13.88 -3.84
CA GLY A 132 -10.87 13.37 -2.87
C GLY A 132 -11.20 11.89 -3.08
N TRP A 133 -11.65 11.23 -2.02
CA TRP A 133 -12.09 9.83 -2.04
C TRP A 133 -13.43 9.70 -1.30
N GLU A 134 -14.44 9.19 -2.00
CA GLU A 134 -15.72 8.80 -1.40
C GLU A 134 -15.71 7.31 -1.12
N ASN A 135 -15.78 6.95 0.16
CA ASN A 135 -15.57 5.57 0.58
C ASN A 135 -16.77 4.67 0.28
N THR A 136 -17.99 5.22 0.29
CA THR A 136 -19.22 4.43 0.09
C THR A 136 -19.32 3.93 -1.35
N SER A 137 -19.04 4.81 -2.32
CA SER A 137 -19.11 4.51 -3.76
C SER A 137 -17.76 4.16 -4.38
N LYS A 138 -16.70 4.05 -3.56
CA LYS A 138 -15.31 3.82 -4.00
C LYS A 138 -14.94 4.74 -5.17
N THR A 139 -15.18 6.03 -5.01
CA THR A 139 -15.09 7.01 -6.10
C THR A 139 -13.96 8.00 -5.84
N VAL A 140 -13.13 8.24 -6.85
CA VAL A 140 -12.10 9.29 -6.84
C VAL A 140 -12.68 10.58 -7.38
N TYR A 141 -12.54 11.68 -6.63
CA TYR A 141 -12.87 13.02 -7.09
C TYR A 141 -11.58 13.80 -7.32
N LEU A 142 -11.40 14.34 -8.51
CA LEU A 142 -10.30 15.20 -8.90
C LEU A 142 -10.83 16.61 -9.06
N THR A 143 -10.13 17.58 -8.49
CA THR A 143 -10.48 19.00 -8.62
C THR A 143 -9.30 19.77 -9.16
N SER A 144 -9.50 20.44 -10.29
CA SER A 144 -8.53 21.36 -10.88
C SER A 144 -8.40 22.61 -10.00
N PRO A 145 -7.20 23.19 -9.87
CA PRO A 145 -7.06 24.48 -9.19
C PRO A 145 -7.87 25.54 -9.96
N ASP A 146 -8.73 26.28 -9.25
CA ASP A 146 -9.65 27.27 -9.82
C ASP A 146 -8.96 28.14 -10.88
N SER A 147 -9.23 27.84 -12.15
CA SER A 147 -8.87 28.73 -13.24
C SER A 147 -9.88 29.86 -13.21
N GLY A 148 -9.51 30.97 -12.58
CA GLY A 148 -10.36 32.14 -12.40
C GLY A 148 -11.20 32.46 -13.63
N SER A 149 -12.51 32.22 -13.51
CA SER A 149 -13.52 32.69 -14.44
C SER A 149 -14.31 33.78 -13.72
N GLY A 150 -13.99 35.04 -14.04
CA GLY A 150 -14.70 36.18 -13.51
C GLY A 150 -16.11 36.27 -14.08
N THR A 151 -17.10 36.48 -13.22
CA THR A 151 -18.24 37.37 -13.47
C THR A 151 -18.82 37.83 -12.13
N GLY A 152 -18.69 39.13 -11.84
CA GLY A 152 -19.14 39.72 -10.58
C GLY A 152 -18.93 41.22 -10.58
N ASN A 153 -19.72 41.90 -11.40
CA ASN A 153 -19.81 43.35 -11.54
C ASN A 153 -20.20 44.02 -10.20
N GLY A 154 -19.48 45.07 -9.77
CA GLY A 154 -19.77 45.74 -8.49
C GLY A 154 -18.92 46.99 -8.21
N SER A 155 -19.21 48.06 -8.94
CA SER A 155 -19.10 49.49 -8.57
C SER A 155 -17.99 49.99 -7.63
N ASP A 156 -17.09 50.76 -8.22
CA ASP A 156 -16.54 52.05 -7.78
C ASP A 156 -17.21 52.71 -6.54
N ASN A 157 -16.39 53.08 -5.53
CA ASN A 157 -16.26 54.47 -5.06
C ASN A 157 -15.18 54.65 -3.97
N GLY A 158 -14.30 55.65 -4.15
CA GLY A 158 -13.99 56.60 -3.06
C GLY A 158 -12.68 56.47 -2.27
N SER A 159 -11.62 57.09 -2.81
CA SER A 159 -10.75 58.13 -2.19
C SER A 159 -10.42 58.11 -0.68
N GLY A 160 -9.12 58.21 -0.35
CA GLY A 160 -8.68 58.71 0.96
C GLY A 160 -7.19 58.55 1.25
N ASN A 161 -6.36 59.45 0.72
CA ASN A 161 -4.97 59.65 1.10
C ASN A 161 -4.86 60.21 2.54
N ASN A 162 -3.97 59.68 3.39
CA ASN A 162 -3.20 60.53 4.30
C ASN A 162 -1.96 59.84 4.89
N ASN A 163 -0.91 60.63 4.95
CA ASN A 163 0.45 60.36 5.37
C ASN A 163 0.64 60.76 6.84
N GLY A 164 1.54 60.08 7.58
CA GLY A 164 2.21 60.69 8.74
C GLY A 164 2.43 59.82 9.97
N GLY A 165 3.71 59.67 10.37
CA GLY A 165 4.10 59.87 11.77
C GLY A 165 4.58 58.64 12.57
N SER A 166 5.90 58.58 12.76
CA SER A 166 6.64 57.80 13.77
C SER A 166 6.30 58.23 15.21
N ASP A 167 6.20 57.31 16.18
CA ASP A 167 7.13 57.19 17.32
C ASP A 167 6.81 56.03 18.31
N GLY A 168 7.88 55.38 18.79
CA GLY A 168 8.10 55.04 20.21
C GLY A 168 7.27 54.00 20.99
N SER A 169 7.82 52.77 21.08
CA SER A 169 8.09 52.01 22.33
C SER A 169 6.95 51.50 23.23
N GLY A 170 6.94 50.17 23.47
CA GLY A 170 6.41 49.58 24.71
C GLY A 170 5.75 48.20 24.57
N SER A 171 6.55 47.15 24.71
CA SER A 171 6.21 45.80 25.22
C SER A 171 4.72 45.42 25.34
N ASP A 172 4.25 44.61 24.40
CA ASP A 172 3.66 43.29 24.73
C ASP A 172 3.64 42.47 23.45
N SER A 173 4.43 41.40 23.42
CA SER A 173 4.55 40.49 22.28
C SER A 173 3.29 39.62 22.16
N ASN A 174 2.17 40.22 21.78
CA ASN A 174 1.10 39.51 21.08
C ASN A 174 1.55 39.33 19.63
N VAL A 175 2.39 38.32 19.40
CA VAL A 175 2.63 37.83 18.04
C VAL A 175 1.33 37.15 17.62
N ASN A 176 0.59 37.79 16.73
CA ASN A 176 -0.42 37.13 15.89
C ASN A 176 0.29 36.02 15.11
N ASP A 177 0.29 34.81 15.66
CA ASP A 177 0.93 33.60 15.11
C ASP A 177 0.07 32.94 14.02
N THR A 178 -0.71 33.73 13.26
CA THR A 178 -1.43 33.25 12.07
C THR A 178 -0.50 33.09 10.87
N ALA A 179 0.73 33.62 10.94
CA ALA A 179 1.68 33.62 9.83
C ALA A 179 2.37 32.26 9.62
N ASN A 180 2.27 31.31 10.56
CA ASN A 180 3.03 30.05 10.48
C ASN A 180 2.21 28.77 10.67
N LEU A 181 0.88 28.85 10.60
CA LEU A 181 0.02 27.67 10.68
C LEU A 181 0.21 26.77 9.45
N ALA A 182 0.12 25.45 9.65
CA ALA A 182 0.01 24.46 8.59
C ALA A 182 -1.48 24.25 8.22
N ASN A 183 -1.77 24.11 6.94
CA ASN A 183 -3.10 23.85 6.43
C ASN A 183 -3.37 22.34 6.38
N VAL A 184 -4.43 21.91 7.05
CA VAL A 184 -5.00 20.57 6.91
C VAL A 184 -5.98 20.59 5.74
N SER A 185 -5.66 19.90 4.65
CA SER A 185 -6.44 19.90 3.41
C SER A 185 -7.40 18.73 3.27
N GLY A 186 -7.19 17.66 4.04
CA GLY A 186 -8.10 16.51 4.07
C GLY A 186 -7.80 15.53 5.17
N ILE A 187 -8.84 14.85 5.67
CA ILE A 187 -8.75 13.74 6.61
C ILE A 187 -9.48 12.55 5.99
N SER A 188 -8.93 11.35 6.01
CA SER A 188 -9.64 10.17 5.49
C SER A 188 -9.31 8.91 6.29
N PHE A 189 -10.18 7.92 6.23
CA PHE A 189 -9.96 6.63 6.87
C PHE A 189 -10.21 5.49 5.90
N ASN A 190 -9.19 4.66 5.68
CA ASN A 190 -9.27 3.47 4.83
C ASN A 190 -8.19 2.47 5.25
N ASN A 191 -8.40 1.17 5.02
CA ASN A 191 -7.50 0.08 5.39
C ASN A 191 -7.05 0.13 6.86
N ASN A 192 -7.97 0.53 7.74
CA ASN A 192 -7.71 0.70 9.17
C ASN A 192 -6.59 1.76 9.46
N GLN A 193 -6.39 2.71 8.54
CA GLN A 193 -5.46 3.82 8.64
C GLN A 193 -6.21 5.15 8.55
N LEU A 194 -5.89 6.08 9.45
CA LEU A 194 -6.27 7.49 9.36
C LEU A 194 -5.18 8.24 8.60
N MET A 195 -5.54 8.95 7.54
CA MET A 195 -4.64 9.77 6.73
C MET A 195 -5.03 11.24 6.86
N ILE A 196 -4.06 12.11 7.14
CA ILE A 196 -4.25 13.55 7.32
C ILE A 196 -3.27 14.28 6.40
N ALA A 197 -3.78 15.00 5.41
CA ALA A 197 -2.98 15.79 4.48
C ALA A 197 -2.68 17.17 5.07
N VAL A 198 -1.40 17.55 5.06
CA VAL A 198 -0.87 18.81 5.59
C VAL A 198 0.09 19.46 4.60
N ASP A 199 0.10 20.78 4.50
CA ASP A 199 0.99 21.51 3.56
C ASP A 199 2.39 21.80 4.11
N LYS A 200 2.61 21.56 5.40
CA LYS A 200 3.87 21.78 6.11
C LYS A 200 4.11 20.64 7.09
N ASN A 201 5.34 20.52 7.57
CA ASN A 201 5.68 19.58 8.63
C ASN A 201 4.91 19.92 9.92
N VAL A 202 4.10 18.97 10.38
CA VAL A 202 3.38 19.04 11.65
C VAL A 202 3.73 17.81 12.47
N LYS A 203 4.18 17.99 13.70
CA LYS A 203 4.40 16.89 14.65
C LYS A 203 3.13 16.65 15.46
N PRO A 204 2.40 15.54 15.25
CA PRO A 204 1.19 15.26 16.01
C PRO A 204 1.51 14.86 17.46
N ASN A 205 0.60 15.20 18.38
CA ASN A 205 0.54 14.64 19.71
C ASN A 205 -0.59 13.61 19.77
N ILE A 206 -0.27 12.34 19.99
CA ILE A 206 -1.23 11.23 19.91
C ILE A 206 -1.36 10.56 21.27
N PHE A 207 -2.58 10.35 21.74
CA PHE A 207 -2.85 9.66 22.98
C PHE A 207 -4.16 8.86 22.93
N LYS A 208 -4.26 7.85 23.78
CA LYS A 208 -5.46 7.00 23.92
C LYS A 208 -6.32 7.47 25.07
N MET A 209 -7.63 7.28 24.96
CA MET A 209 -8.57 7.42 26.06
C MET A 209 -9.38 6.13 26.18
N SER A 210 -9.63 5.69 27.42
CA SER A 210 -10.61 4.64 27.73
C SER A 210 -11.94 5.29 28.14
N GLU A 211 -13.05 4.55 27.98
CA GLU A 211 -14.41 4.96 28.41
C GLU A 211 -14.99 6.23 27.71
N PRO A 212 -15.41 6.15 26.42
CA PRO A 212 -15.22 5.07 25.45
C PRO A 212 -13.81 5.08 24.84
N ASN A 213 -13.41 3.95 24.25
CA ASN A 213 -12.10 3.80 23.60
C ASN A 213 -11.95 4.80 22.46
N ARG A 214 -10.91 5.64 22.54
CA ARG A 214 -10.61 6.65 21.52
C ARG A 214 -9.12 6.74 21.29
N LEU A 215 -8.76 7.03 20.04
CA LEU A 215 -7.43 7.53 19.69
C LEU A 215 -7.55 9.00 19.30
N VAL A 216 -6.82 9.86 19.99
CA VAL A 216 -6.85 11.31 19.78
C VAL A 216 -5.53 11.75 19.16
N VAL A 217 -5.63 12.51 18.07
CA VAL A 217 -4.51 13.07 17.30
C VAL A 217 -4.65 14.58 17.34
N ASP A 218 -3.81 15.24 18.13
CA ASP A 218 -3.71 16.70 18.18
C ASP A 218 -2.63 17.18 17.21
N LEU A 219 -2.97 18.18 16.41
CA LEU A 219 -2.10 18.82 15.43
C LEU A 219 -1.86 20.28 15.84
N PRO A 220 -0.85 20.58 16.66
CA PRO A 220 -0.54 21.95 17.06
C PRO A 220 -0.11 22.80 15.86
N TYR A 221 -0.38 24.10 15.92
CA TYR A 221 -0.06 25.09 14.89
C TYR A 221 -0.70 24.76 13.53
N THR A 222 -1.96 24.34 13.54
CA THR A 222 -2.71 24.01 12.32
C THR A 222 -4.01 24.79 12.16
N GLN A 223 -4.48 24.89 10.93
CA GLN A 223 -5.80 25.40 10.55
C GLN A 223 -6.38 24.55 9.41
N PHE A 224 -7.70 24.59 9.22
CA PHE A 224 -8.31 23.91 8.08
C PHE A 224 -8.04 24.72 6.82
N ALA A 225 -7.61 24.05 5.75
CA ALA A 225 -7.48 24.69 4.44
C ALA A 225 -8.86 25.15 3.93
N SER A 226 -8.90 26.19 3.10
CA SER A 226 -10.14 26.61 2.43
C SER A 226 -10.78 25.47 1.61
N VAL A 227 -9.95 24.60 1.02
CA VAL A 227 -10.39 23.43 0.24
C VAL A 227 -10.95 22.30 1.09
N PHE A 228 -10.74 22.32 2.42
CA PHE A 228 -11.18 21.24 3.30
C PHE A 228 -12.72 21.14 3.31
N SER A 229 -13.41 22.27 3.37
CA SER A 229 -14.88 22.33 3.39
C SER A 229 -15.53 21.87 2.09
N SER A 230 -14.80 21.88 0.97
CA SER A 230 -15.25 21.36 -0.32
C SER A 230 -15.29 19.82 -0.35
N ASN A 231 -14.42 19.17 0.43
CA ASN A 231 -14.29 17.72 0.48
C ASN A 231 -14.95 17.10 1.72
N GLN A 232 -15.03 17.85 2.81
CA GLN A 232 -15.53 17.39 4.11
C GLN A 232 -16.33 18.48 4.82
N SER A 233 -17.54 18.17 5.25
CA SER A 233 -18.38 19.16 5.92
C SER A 233 -17.80 19.58 7.27
N LEU A 234 -17.85 20.88 7.53
CA LEU A 234 -17.58 21.52 8.82
C LEU A 234 -18.85 22.30 9.22
N ASP A 235 -19.24 22.20 10.50
CA ASP A 235 -20.31 23.01 11.07
C ASP A 235 -19.85 24.45 11.35
N SER A 236 -20.77 25.31 11.81
CA SER A 236 -20.48 26.71 12.14
C SER A 236 -19.44 26.89 13.26
N THR A 237 -19.08 25.83 13.96
CA THR A 237 -18.09 25.79 15.04
C THR A 237 -16.81 25.06 14.62
N MET A 238 -16.62 24.82 13.31
CA MET A 238 -15.45 24.13 12.75
C MET A 238 -15.29 22.69 13.25
N ASN A 239 -16.40 22.00 13.49
CA ASN A 239 -16.43 20.57 13.78
C ASN A 239 -16.99 19.78 12.60
N GLY A 240 -16.51 18.56 12.42
CA GLY A 240 -17.10 17.62 11.49
C GLY A 240 -16.81 16.17 11.88
N PHE A 241 -17.41 15.25 11.14
CA PHE A 241 -17.19 13.82 11.31
C PHE A 241 -17.60 13.06 10.06
N PHE A 242 -17.11 11.83 9.95
CA PHE A 242 -17.67 10.82 9.04
C PHE A 242 -17.74 9.47 9.76
N ASP A 243 -18.76 8.69 9.43
CA ASP A 243 -18.93 7.33 9.96
C ASP A 243 -17.98 6.37 9.24
N VAL A 244 -17.53 5.34 9.97
CA VAL A 244 -16.71 4.26 9.43
C VAL A 244 -17.52 2.97 9.51
N THR A 245 -17.95 2.46 8.35
CA THR A 245 -18.84 1.28 8.26
C THR A 245 -18.12 0.00 7.92
N ASP A 246 -16.99 0.11 7.23
CA ASP A 246 -16.28 -1.04 6.63
C ASP A 246 -15.29 -1.71 7.60
N TYR A 247 -15.08 -1.14 8.80
CA TYR A 247 -14.05 -1.59 9.75
C TYR A 247 -14.64 -1.84 11.14
N PRO A 248 -14.57 -3.08 11.68
CA PRO A 248 -15.28 -3.46 12.90
C PRO A 248 -14.76 -2.76 14.16
N ASP A 249 -13.51 -2.29 14.15
CA ASP A 249 -12.87 -1.66 15.30
C ASP A 249 -13.06 -0.15 15.39
N VAL A 250 -13.53 0.49 14.32
CA VAL A 250 -13.71 1.94 14.24
C VAL A 250 -15.15 2.26 13.88
N SER A 251 -15.80 3.10 14.67
CA SER A 251 -17.17 3.53 14.42
C SER A 251 -17.25 4.86 13.68
N LYS A 252 -16.35 5.79 13.99
CA LYS A 252 -16.42 7.18 13.53
C LYS A 252 -15.06 7.85 13.61
N VAL A 253 -14.81 8.79 12.70
CA VAL A 253 -13.73 9.77 12.83
C VAL A 253 -14.34 11.15 12.97
N ARG A 254 -13.94 11.88 14.00
CA ARG A 254 -14.35 13.26 14.29
C ARG A 254 -13.16 14.18 14.13
N TYR A 255 -13.39 15.41 13.70
CA TYR A 255 -12.35 16.43 13.59
C TYR A 255 -12.90 17.80 13.99
N ALA A 256 -12.05 18.61 14.61
CA ALA A 256 -12.45 19.89 15.17
C ALA A 256 -11.27 20.86 15.28
N LEU A 257 -11.54 22.17 15.16
CA LEU A 257 -10.65 23.18 15.70
C LEU A 257 -10.76 23.16 17.23
N PHE A 258 -9.85 22.45 17.89
CA PHE A 258 -9.93 22.12 19.31
C PHE A 258 -9.47 23.25 20.23
N ASN A 259 -8.45 23.99 19.82
CA ASN A 259 -7.92 25.13 20.55
C ASN A 259 -7.49 26.21 19.55
N ASN A 260 -7.60 27.48 19.92
CA ASN A 260 -7.15 28.62 19.12
C ASN A 260 -5.82 29.20 19.61
N ASN A 261 -5.31 28.75 20.77
CA ASN A 261 -4.05 29.23 21.33
C ASN A 261 -3.24 28.12 22.04
N PRO A 262 -2.25 27.50 21.36
CA PRO A 262 -1.99 27.60 19.92
C PRO A 262 -3.14 26.96 19.11
N SER A 263 -3.35 27.44 17.88
CA SER A 263 -4.35 26.85 16.97
C SER A 263 -4.06 25.36 16.77
N THR A 264 -5.02 24.50 17.10
CA THR A 264 -4.85 23.04 17.14
C THR A 264 -6.06 22.36 16.55
N ILE A 265 -5.88 21.65 15.44
CA ILE A 265 -6.88 20.70 14.94
C ILE A 265 -6.73 19.39 15.71
N ARG A 266 -7.85 18.87 16.21
CA ARG A 266 -7.95 17.54 16.82
C ARG A 266 -8.69 16.61 15.89
N VAL A 267 -8.14 15.42 15.67
CA VAL A 267 -8.83 14.30 15.02
C VAL A 267 -9.00 13.19 16.05
N VAL A 268 -10.21 12.64 16.15
CA VAL A 268 -10.57 11.60 17.12
C VAL A 268 -11.12 10.40 16.36
N ILE A 269 -10.50 9.24 16.56
CA ILE A 269 -11.02 7.96 16.10
C ILE A 269 -11.81 7.34 17.25
N ASP A 270 -13.12 7.16 17.06
CA ASP A 270 -13.99 6.48 18.01
C ASP A 270 -13.90 4.97 17.78
N LEU A 271 -13.32 4.26 18.74
CA LEU A 271 -13.01 2.84 18.63
C LEU A 271 -14.06 1.98 19.34
N ASN A 272 -14.48 0.90 18.68
CA ASN A 272 -15.34 -0.11 19.31
C ASN A 272 -14.56 -0.94 20.33
N ASN A 273 -13.26 -1.16 20.08
CA ASN A 273 -12.33 -1.89 20.96
C ASN A 273 -11.02 -1.10 21.13
N ALA A 274 -10.29 -1.30 22.21
CA ALA A 274 -8.96 -0.68 22.35
C ALA A 274 -8.02 -1.19 21.24
N LYS A 275 -7.36 -0.26 20.51
CA LYS A 275 -6.41 -0.58 19.44
C LYS A 275 -5.03 -0.01 19.75
N ASN A 276 -4.00 -0.69 19.26
CA ASN A 276 -2.68 -0.10 19.11
C ASN A 276 -2.61 0.70 17.81
N TYR A 277 -1.58 1.53 17.68
CA TYR A 277 -1.37 2.31 16.47
C TYR A 277 0.12 2.49 16.18
N THR A 278 0.44 2.72 14.91
CA THR A 278 1.75 3.20 14.43
C THR A 278 1.56 4.58 13.80
N LEU A 279 2.51 5.49 14.02
CA LEU A 279 2.53 6.80 13.37
C LEU A 279 3.57 6.80 12.24
N ILE A 280 3.14 7.17 11.03
CA ILE A 280 4.02 7.46 9.90
C ILE A 280 3.89 8.95 9.60
N ASN A 281 5.01 9.66 9.70
CA ASN A 281 5.09 11.09 9.42
C ASN A 281 6.49 11.41 8.89
N ASN A 282 6.63 11.34 7.57
CA ASN A 282 7.92 11.52 6.88
C ASN A 282 8.17 12.99 6.51
N ASN A 283 7.29 13.91 6.94
CA ASN A 283 7.28 15.32 6.54
C ASN A 283 7.09 15.53 5.03
N ASP A 284 6.38 14.62 4.37
CA ASP A 284 6.06 14.61 2.94
C ASP A 284 4.66 15.18 2.65
N GLY A 285 4.04 15.82 3.64
CA GLY A 285 2.70 16.39 3.56
C GLY A 285 1.58 15.41 3.93
N LEU A 286 1.92 14.23 4.46
CA LEU A 286 0.95 13.24 4.89
C LEU A 286 1.29 12.65 6.26
N ILE A 287 0.32 12.68 7.16
CA ILE A 287 0.38 12.03 8.47
C ILE A 287 -0.52 10.81 8.43
N ILE A 288 0.01 9.63 8.72
CA ILE A 288 -0.75 8.38 8.76
C ILE A 288 -0.73 7.81 10.18
N VAL A 289 -1.91 7.51 10.71
CA VAL A 289 -2.08 6.76 11.95
C VAL A 289 -2.68 5.41 11.60
N ASP A 290 -1.84 4.38 11.68
CA ASP A 290 -2.16 3.01 11.28
C ASP A 290 -2.64 2.20 12.49
N LEU A 291 -3.89 1.72 12.47
CA LEU A 291 -4.50 0.92 13.54
C LEU A 291 -4.33 -0.58 13.33
N ASN A 292 -3.57 -1.01 12.33
CA ASN A 292 -3.19 -2.42 12.13
C ASN A 292 -2.07 -2.87 13.07
N ALA A 293 -1.66 -2.03 14.03
CA ALA A 293 -0.72 -2.42 15.06
C ALA A 293 -1.36 -3.41 16.04
N ASP A 294 -0.73 -4.57 16.23
CA ASP A 294 -1.19 -5.62 17.15
C ASP A 294 -0.94 -5.28 18.62
N SER A 295 -1.75 -5.88 19.50
CA SER A 295 -1.81 -5.62 20.96
C SER A 295 -0.56 -6.02 21.76
N ASN A 296 0.46 -6.61 21.12
CA ASN A 296 1.67 -7.09 21.77
C ASN A 296 2.89 -6.45 21.13
N ASP A 297 3.37 -5.35 21.69
CA ASP A 297 4.63 -4.79 21.25
C ASP A 297 5.78 -5.61 21.85
N ASN A 298 6.32 -6.49 21.02
CA ASN A 298 7.76 -6.63 20.85
C ASN A 298 8.02 -6.96 19.38
N SER A 299 8.24 -5.90 18.60
CA SER A 299 8.88 -5.92 17.27
C SER A 299 7.96 -6.17 16.03
N GLY A 300 7.46 -5.06 15.47
CA GLY A 300 7.23 -4.86 14.03
C GLY A 300 6.00 -5.52 13.37
N ASN A 301 5.39 -4.76 12.44
CA ASN A 301 4.57 -5.15 11.27
C ASN A 301 3.06 -5.31 11.48
N GLY A 302 2.16 -4.67 10.72
CA GLY A 302 2.34 -3.96 9.46
C GLY A 302 3.00 -4.84 8.41
N ASN A 303 2.30 -5.80 7.78
CA ASN A 303 2.78 -6.75 6.76
C ASN A 303 4.21 -7.29 6.95
N LYS A 304 4.34 -8.56 7.32
CA LYS A 304 5.65 -9.25 7.35
C LYS A 304 6.22 -9.32 5.94
N LEU A 305 7.34 -8.64 5.70
CA LEU A 305 8.01 -8.59 4.41
C LEU A 305 8.99 -9.75 4.29
N VAL A 306 8.69 -10.69 3.41
CA VAL A 306 9.44 -11.93 3.22
C VAL A 306 10.11 -11.87 1.86
N VAL A 307 11.44 -11.96 1.84
CA VAL A 307 12.17 -12.08 0.57
C VAL A 307 12.36 -13.54 0.22
N ILE A 308 11.86 -13.91 -0.95
CA ILE A 308 12.08 -15.23 -1.56
C ILE A 308 13.15 -15.10 -2.65
N ASP A 309 14.28 -15.76 -2.43
CA ASP A 309 15.40 -15.75 -3.34
C ASP A 309 15.46 -17.05 -4.16
N ALA A 310 15.17 -16.95 -5.45
CA ALA A 310 15.35 -18.08 -6.37
C ALA A 310 16.84 -18.13 -6.80
N GLY A 311 17.61 -19.07 -6.27
CA GLY A 311 19.05 -19.20 -6.55
C GLY A 311 19.38 -19.27 -8.04
N HIS A 312 20.57 -18.78 -8.42
CA HIS A 312 21.06 -18.74 -9.82
C HIS A 312 20.16 -17.92 -10.77
N GLY A 313 20.20 -18.20 -12.08
CA GLY A 313 19.35 -17.57 -13.10
C GLY A 313 20.12 -16.95 -14.25
N GLY A 314 19.47 -16.73 -15.40
CA GLY A 314 20.08 -16.19 -16.61
C GLY A 314 21.32 -16.99 -17.04
N SER A 315 22.47 -16.31 -17.06
CA SER A 315 23.77 -16.87 -17.45
C SER A 315 24.34 -17.89 -16.45
N ASP A 316 23.85 -17.91 -15.21
CA ASP A 316 24.24 -18.90 -14.20
C ASP A 316 23.16 -19.98 -14.12
N SER A 317 23.47 -21.17 -14.60
CA SER A 317 22.53 -22.29 -14.57
C SER A 317 22.42 -22.96 -13.20
N GLY A 318 23.34 -22.66 -12.27
CA GLY A 318 23.62 -23.52 -11.14
C GLY A 318 24.08 -24.92 -11.57
N ALA A 319 23.92 -25.88 -10.68
CA ALA A 319 24.23 -27.28 -10.95
C ALA A 319 23.35 -27.86 -12.08
N SER A 320 23.89 -28.86 -12.76
CA SER A 320 23.15 -29.66 -13.75
C SER A 320 22.83 -31.02 -13.13
N SER A 321 21.58 -31.46 -13.25
CA SER A 321 21.19 -32.77 -12.74
C SER A 321 21.72 -33.93 -13.57
N VAL A 322 21.56 -35.15 -13.05
CA VAL A 322 21.89 -36.39 -13.77
C VAL A 322 21.10 -36.52 -15.09
N THR A 323 19.91 -35.91 -15.19
CA THR A 323 19.09 -35.82 -16.41
C THR A 323 19.27 -34.51 -17.19
N LYS A 324 20.32 -33.72 -16.89
CA LYS A 324 20.70 -32.47 -17.56
C LYS A 324 19.73 -31.29 -17.38
N LYS A 325 18.79 -31.38 -16.46
CA LYS A 325 17.95 -30.23 -16.05
C LYS A 325 18.79 -29.26 -15.20
N LYS A 326 18.41 -27.98 -15.18
CA LYS A 326 19.18 -26.93 -14.51
C LYS A 326 18.60 -26.61 -13.14
N GLU A 327 19.49 -26.36 -12.18
CA GLU A 327 19.12 -25.94 -10.84
C GLU A 327 18.27 -24.66 -10.85
N LYS A 328 18.66 -23.67 -11.67
CA LYS A 328 17.92 -22.40 -11.77
C LYS A 328 16.43 -22.55 -12.10
N ASP A 329 16.08 -23.60 -12.85
CA ASP A 329 14.71 -23.88 -13.29
C ASP A 329 13.88 -24.45 -12.12
N PHE A 330 14.48 -25.38 -11.36
CA PHE A 330 13.88 -25.88 -10.12
C PHE A 330 13.69 -24.77 -9.09
N ASN A 331 14.74 -23.98 -8.85
CA ASN A 331 14.72 -22.90 -7.87
C ASN A 331 13.62 -21.87 -8.17
N LEU A 332 13.48 -21.47 -9.44
CA LEU A 332 12.45 -20.54 -9.86
C LEU A 332 11.05 -21.13 -9.72
N ALA A 333 10.86 -22.40 -10.14
CA ALA A 333 9.56 -23.06 -10.08
C ALA A 333 9.03 -23.16 -8.64
N VAL A 334 9.89 -23.56 -7.68
CA VAL A 334 9.50 -23.61 -6.26
C VAL A 334 9.25 -22.21 -5.70
N ALA A 335 10.10 -21.23 -6.02
CA ALA A 335 9.94 -19.86 -5.53
C ALA A 335 8.62 -19.21 -5.99
N LEU A 336 8.24 -19.38 -7.26
CA LEU A 336 6.96 -18.89 -7.79
C LEU A 336 5.75 -19.57 -7.13
N LYS A 337 5.88 -20.86 -6.78
CA LYS A 337 4.82 -21.59 -6.05
C LYS A 337 4.68 -21.06 -4.63
N VAL A 338 5.78 -20.75 -3.95
CA VAL A 338 5.76 -20.11 -2.62
C VAL A 338 5.10 -18.73 -2.69
N GLU A 339 5.48 -17.91 -3.66
CA GLU A 339 4.89 -16.58 -3.90
C GLU A 339 3.37 -16.70 -4.12
N LYS A 340 2.93 -17.61 -4.98
CA LYS A 340 1.50 -17.86 -5.22
C LYS A 340 0.74 -18.32 -3.97
N LEU A 341 1.36 -19.16 -3.13
CA LEU A 341 0.73 -19.67 -1.90
C LEU A 341 0.56 -18.58 -0.85
N LEU A 342 1.52 -17.66 -0.75
CA LEU A 342 1.54 -16.60 0.26
C LEU A 342 0.96 -15.27 -0.24
N GLY A 343 0.79 -15.09 -1.55
CA GLY A 343 0.32 -13.83 -2.15
C GLY A 343 -1.09 -13.40 -1.78
N ASN A 344 -1.87 -14.27 -1.13
CA ASN A 344 -3.20 -13.95 -0.58
C ASN A 344 -3.20 -13.83 0.95
N GLU A 345 -2.07 -14.03 1.62
CA GLU A 345 -1.97 -13.91 3.07
C GLU A 345 -1.94 -12.41 3.43
N PRO A 346 -2.97 -11.88 4.13
CA PRO A 346 -3.17 -10.44 4.28
C PRO A 346 -2.03 -9.73 5.03
N ASN A 347 -1.24 -10.50 5.80
CA ASN A 347 -0.17 -10.00 6.66
C ASN A 347 1.23 -10.43 6.17
N ILE A 348 1.37 -11.00 4.97
CA ILE A 348 2.66 -11.37 4.39
C ILE A 348 2.81 -10.68 3.04
N GLU A 349 3.83 -9.86 2.89
CA GLU A 349 4.25 -9.32 1.61
C GLU A 349 5.45 -10.11 1.09
N ILE A 350 5.36 -10.67 -0.10
CA ILE A 350 6.45 -11.40 -0.74
C ILE A 350 7.16 -10.52 -1.75
N VAL A 351 8.49 -10.42 -1.63
CA VAL A 351 9.35 -9.82 -2.64
C VAL A 351 10.32 -10.88 -3.17
N MET A 352 10.29 -11.11 -4.48
CA MET A 352 11.20 -12.06 -5.12
C MET A 352 12.49 -11.38 -5.60
N THR A 353 13.64 -12.04 -5.44
CA THR A 353 14.89 -11.55 -6.05
C THR A 353 14.88 -11.67 -7.57
N ARG A 354 14.12 -12.63 -8.11
CA ARG A 354 13.74 -12.78 -9.52
C ARG A 354 12.46 -13.60 -9.64
N ASP A 355 11.60 -13.20 -10.57
CA ASP A 355 10.34 -13.88 -10.95
C ASP A 355 10.42 -14.55 -12.34
N SER A 356 11.59 -14.44 -12.97
CA SER A 356 11.88 -14.88 -14.34
C SER A 356 13.33 -15.35 -14.44
N ASP A 357 13.74 -15.81 -15.63
CA ASP A 357 15.12 -16.30 -15.87
C ASP A 357 16.12 -15.15 -16.05
N THR A 358 16.31 -14.36 -15.00
CA THR A 358 17.29 -13.27 -14.91
C THR A 358 18.44 -13.65 -13.98
N TYR A 359 19.58 -12.95 -14.10
CA TYR A 359 20.77 -13.21 -13.29
C TYR A 359 21.02 -12.08 -12.27
N PRO A 360 20.35 -12.09 -11.10
CA PRO A 360 20.75 -11.21 -10.01
C PRO A 360 22.02 -11.75 -9.36
N THR A 361 23.01 -10.87 -9.22
CA THR A 361 24.26 -11.14 -8.51
C THR A 361 24.00 -11.41 -7.02
N LEU A 362 24.95 -12.04 -6.34
CA LEU A 362 24.83 -12.31 -4.89
C LEU A 362 24.66 -11.01 -4.08
N GLN A 363 25.35 -9.94 -4.50
CA GLN A 363 25.27 -8.62 -3.89
C GLN A 363 23.90 -7.97 -4.11
N GLU A 364 23.32 -8.08 -5.31
CA GLU A 364 21.99 -7.52 -5.60
C GLU A 364 20.90 -8.20 -4.78
N ARG A 365 20.99 -9.52 -4.55
CA ARG A 365 20.04 -10.27 -3.72
C ARG A 365 20.03 -9.76 -2.27
N ALA A 366 21.21 -9.64 -1.67
CA ALA A 366 21.34 -9.13 -0.31
C ALA A 366 20.96 -7.64 -0.23
N LYS A 367 21.38 -6.84 -1.21
CA LYS A 367 21.04 -5.41 -1.29
C LYS A 367 19.54 -5.19 -1.38
N LEU A 368 18.82 -5.97 -2.19
CA LEU A 368 17.37 -5.90 -2.29
C LEU A 368 16.73 -6.08 -0.92
N ALA A 369 17.02 -7.21 -0.26
CA ALA A 369 16.45 -7.56 1.04
C ALA A 369 16.76 -6.51 2.12
N ASN A 370 18.00 -6.00 2.14
CA ASN A 370 18.40 -4.97 3.10
C ASN A 370 17.72 -3.63 2.81
N SER A 371 17.58 -3.24 1.54
CA SER A 371 17.04 -1.93 1.16
C SER A 371 15.56 -1.77 1.48
N ILE A 372 14.82 -2.88 1.55
CA ILE A 372 13.40 -2.91 1.87
C ILE A 372 13.15 -3.29 3.34
N ASN A 373 14.20 -3.48 4.14
CA ASN A 373 14.11 -3.95 5.53
C ASN A 373 13.26 -5.23 5.67
N ALA A 374 13.52 -6.24 4.84
CA ALA A 374 12.79 -7.50 4.93
C ALA A 374 12.89 -8.11 6.34
N ASP A 375 11.83 -8.76 6.81
CA ASP A 375 11.81 -9.42 8.11
C ASP A 375 12.56 -10.74 8.09
N ILE A 376 12.47 -11.47 6.98
CA ILE A 376 13.20 -12.70 6.75
C ILE A 376 13.60 -12.84 5.28
N PHE A 377 14.69 -13.57 5.06
CA PHE A 377 15.21 -13.90 3.74
C PHE A 377 15.34 -15.42 3.58
N ILE A 378 14.75 -15.98 2.52
CA ILE A 378 14.76 -17.41 2.25
C ILE A 378 15.28 -17.64 0.83
N SER A 379 16.48 -18.21 0.73
CA SER A 379 17.06 -18.63 -0.55
C SER A 379 16.75 -20.09 -0.85
N ILE A 380 16.29 -20.38 -2.06
CA ILE A 380 15.86 -21.72 -2.50
C ILE A 380 16.86 -22.25 -3.53
N HIS A 381 17.41 -23.42 -3.23
CA HIS A 381 18.41 -24.13 -4.01
C HIS A 381 18.11 -25.63 -4.13
N ALA A 382 18.80 -26.29 -5.06
CA ALA A 382 18.93 -27.74 -5.10
C ALA A 382 20.40 -28.13 -5.25
N ASN A 383 20.85 -28.97 -4.33
CA ASN A 383 22.26 -29.22 -4.09
C ASN A 383 22.87 -30.11 -5.17
N ALA A 384 24.20 -30.18 -5.19
CA ALA A 384 24.94 -31.19 -5.94
C ALA A 384 26.21 -31.60 -5.18
N GLY A 385 26.53 -32.88 -5.22
CA GLY A 385 27.68 -33.45 -4.53
C GLY A 385 28.06 -34.80 -5.12
N SER A 386 28.49 -35.74 -4.27
CA SER A 386 28.69 -37.12 -4.72
C SER A 386 27.38 -37.74 -5.20
N ALA A 387 27.45 -38.75 -6.08
CA ALA A 387 26.27 -39.44 -6.60
C ALA A 387 25.41 -40.11 -5.52
N THR A 388 25.97 -40.34 -4.32
CA THR A 388 25.27 -40.95 -3.18
C THR A 388 24.69 -39.93 -2.19
N ALA A 389 25.08 -38.66 -2.27
CA ALA A 389 24.52 -37.62 -1.42
C ALA A 389 23.05 -37.39 -1.79
N SER A 390 22.13 -37.45 -0.81
CA SER A 390 20.69 -37.26 -0.99
C SER A 390 20.09 -36.69 0.28
N GLY A 391 18.97 -35.97 0.14
CA GLY A 391 18.28 -35.34 1.26
C GLY A 391 18.26 -33.83 1.24
N VAL A 392 17.65 -33.24 2.26
CA VAL A 392 17.51 -31.79 2.42
C VAL A 392 18.45 -31.23 3.49
N GLU A 393 18.98 -30.03 3.25
CA GLU A 393 19.81 -29.27 4.19
C GLU A 393 19.27 -27.85 4.32
N THR A 394 19.48 -27.22 5.48
CA THR A 394 19.17 -25.81 5.68
C THR A 394 20.39 -25.11 6.25
N TYR A 395 20.84 -24.08 5.55
CA TYR A 395 22.02 -23.30 5.91
C TYR A 395 21.65 -21.96 6.52
N TYR A 396 22.43 -21.53 7.50
CA TYR A 396 22.38 -20.18 8.07
C TYR A 396 23.80 -19.69 8.37
N THR A 397 24.00 -18.36 8.45
CA THR A 397 25.32 -17.78 8.81
C THR A 397 25.33 -17.19 10.21
N LYS A 398 24.35 -16.34 10.53
CA LYS A 398 24.31 -15.54 11.76
C LYS A 398 23.48 -16.25 12.84
N SER A 399 23.85 -16.09 14.12
CA SER A 399 23.18 -16.79 15.22
C SER A 399 21.70 -16.44 15.37
N ASP A 400 21.30 -15.22 15.02
CA ASP A 400 19.90 -14.76 14.99
C ASP A 400 19.02 -15.55 14.00
N SER A 401 19.62 -16.21 13.02
CA SER A 401 18.94 -16.95 11.95
C SER A 401 18.69 -18.42 12.33
N LEU A 402 19.21 -18.89 13.47
CA LEU A 402 19.07 -20.29 13.89
C LEU A 402 17.61 -20.68 14.14
N ALA A 403 16.82 -19.79 14.72
CA ALA A 403 15.40 -20.05 14.95
C ALA A 403 14.65 -20.26 13.63
N LEU A 404 14.86 -19.37 12.66
CA LEU A 404 14.32 -19.49 11.31
C LEU A 404 14.79 -20.79 10.64
N ALA A 405 16.08 -21.09 10.71
CA ALA A 405 16.66 -22.30 10.12
C ALA A 405 16.00 -23.58 10.65
N ASN A 406 15.77 -23.67 11.97
CA ASN A 406 15.12 -24.83 12.57
C ASN A 406 13.66 -24.98 12.12
N VAL A 407 12.89 -23.90 12.09
CA VAL A 407 11.49 -23.92 11.64
C VAL A 407 11.40 -24.32 10.18
N MET A 408 12.18 -23.68 9.31
CA MET A 408 12.19 -23.98 7.87
C MET A 408 12.63 -25.42 7.60
N HIS A 409 13.65 -25.92 8.30
CA HIS A 409 14.13 -27.28 8.12
C HIS A 409 13.11 -28.33 8.56
N LYS A 410 12.40 -28.10 9.67
CA LYS A 410 11.31 -28.97 10.15
C LYS A 410 10.29 -29.23 9.04
N TYR A 411 9.81 -28.17 8.40
CA TYR A 411 8.81 -28.28 7.34
C TYR A 411 9.38 -28.79 6.03
N LEU A 412 10.62 -28.44 5.68
CA LEU A 412 11.28 -28.94 4.48
C LEU A 412 11.50 -30.45 4.51
N VAL A 413 11.91 -31.01 5.66
CA VAL A 413 12.01 -32.47 5.85
C VAL A 413 10.63 -33.13 5.71
N GLN A 414 9.62 -32.57 6.37
CA GLN A 414 8.27 -33.13 6.32
C GLN A 414 7.67 -33.12 4.91
N SER A 415 7.84 -32.02 4.16
CA SER A 415 7.19 -31.86 2.86
C SER A 415 7.96 -32.50 1.70
N SER A 416 9.29 -32.55 1.77
CA SER A 416 10.10 -33.22 0.74
C SER A 416 10.02 -34.74 0.83
N GLY A 417 9.85 -35.30 2.04
CA GLY A 417 9.96 -36.74 2.27
C GLY A 417 11.36 -37.31 2.01
N LEU A 418 12.36 -36.44 1.77
CA LEU A 418 13.74 -36.84 1.56
C LEU A 418 14.49 -36.99 2.89
N SER A 419 15.68 -37.57 2.83
CA SER A 419 16.52 -37.78 4.02
C SER A 419 16.86 -36.46 4.72
N ASP A 420 16.78 -36.43 6.05
CA ASP A 420 17.15 -35.29 6.87
C ASP A 420 18.68 -35.20 7.02
N ARG A 421 19.29 -34.15 6.45
CA ARG A 421 20.73 -33.88 6.54
C ARG A 421 21.08 -32.70 7.46
N LYS A 422 20.11 -32.27 8.26
CA LYS A 422 20.19 -31.29 9.36
C LYS A 422 20.39 -29.84 8.92
N VAL A 423 20.13 -28.96 9.88
CA VAL A 423 20.51 -27.54 9.86
C VAL A 423 22.03 -27.42 10.01
N ARG A 424 22.66 -26.53 9.24
CA ARG A 424 24.12 -26.34 9.20
C ARG A 424 24.50 -24.87 9.19
N THR A 425 25.59 -24.52 9.87
CA THR A 425 26.18 -23.19 9.76
C THR A 425 27.17 -23.16 8.59
N LYS A 426 27.05 -22.20 7.69
CA LYS A 426 28.01 -21.97 6.61
C LYS A 426 27.99 -20.50 6.21
N SER A 427 29.17 -19.91 6.00
CA SER A 427 29.32 -18.51 5.61
C SER A 427 29.00 -18.31 4.12
N LEU A 428 27.72 -18.35 3.77
CA LEU A 428 27.21 -18.11 2.42
C LEU A 428 26.93 -16.61 2.24
N HIS A 429 27.18 -16.07 1.05
CA HIS A 429 27.09 -14.62 0.82
C HIS A 429 25.69 -14.06 1.13
N VAL A 430 24.64 -14.66 0.56
CA VAL A 430 23.27 -14.18 0.70
C VAL A 430 22.71 -14.28 2.13
N THR A 431 23.25 -15.18 2.97
CA THR A 431 22.86 -15.28 4.39
C THR A 431 23.80 -14.53 5.32
N ARG A 432 24.98 -14.10 4.85
CA ARG A 432 25.96 -13.32 5.62
C ARG A 432 25.76 -11.82 5.46
N GLU A 433 25.52 -11.37 4.22
CA GLU A 433 25.45 -9.94 3.88
C GLU A 433 24.03 -9.36 4.07
N THR A 434 23.04 -10.19 4.41
CA THR A 434 21.69 -9.76 4.77
C THR A 434 21.62 -9.30 6.23
N THR A 435 20.81 -8.28 6.54
CA THR A 435 20.70 -7.70 7.89
C THR A 435 19.65 -8.37 8.76
N MET A 436 18.66 -9.03 8.17
CA MET A 436 17.60 -9.79 8.85
C MET A 436 17.95 -11.29 9.00
N PRO A 437 17.17 -12.09 9.74
CA PRO A 437 17.28 -13.54 9.74
C PRO A 437 17.21 -14.14 8.33
N ALA A 438 18.20 -14.95 7.97
CA ALA A 438 18.36 -15.44 6.60
C ALA A 438 18.77 -16.91 6.54
N VAL A 439 18.13 -17.66 5.66
CA VAL A 439 18.43 -19.09 5.43
C VAL A 439 18.57 -19.41 3.95
N LEU A 440 19.32 -20.48 3.65
CA LEU A 440 19.37 -21.11 2.34
C LEU A 440 18.92 -22.57 2.45
N LEU A 441 17.92 -22.94 1.65
CA LEU A 441 17.30 -24.26 1.62
C LEU A 441 17.86 -25.06 0.46
N GLU A 442 18.46 -26.20 0.76
CA GLU A 442 18.83 -27.20 -0.24
C GLU A 442 17.73 -28.26 -0.28
N CYS A 443 16.91 -28.23 -1.32
CA CYS A 443 15.65 -29.00 -1.37
C CYS A 443 15.81 -30.45 -1.89
N GLY A 444 17.04 -30.91 -2.07
CA GLY A 444 17.40 -32.23 -2.61
C GLY A 444 18.73 -32.17 -3.38
N TYR A 445 19.22 -33.30 -3.88
CA TYR A 445 20.47 -33.37 -4.65
C TYR A 445 20.24 -33.69 -6.13
N LEU A 446 20.52 -32.72 -7.01
CA LEU A 446 20.48 -32.89 -8.47
C LEU A 446 21.46 -33.97 -8.98
N SER A 447 22.53 -34.20 -8.23
CA SER A 447 23.54 -35.24 -8.52
C SER A 447 23.09 -36.65 -8.12
N ASN A 448 21.97 -36.79 -7.41
CA ASN A 448 21.45 -38.07 -6.96
C ASN A 448 20.27 -38.51 -7.82
N SER A 449 20.32 -39.75 -8.31
CA SER A 449 19.27 -40.26 -9.20
C SER A 449 17.91 -40.42 -8.54
N LYS A 450 17.82 -40.60 -7.22
CA LYS A 450 16.54 -40.72 -6.51
C LYS A 450 15.92 -39.35 -6.27
N ASP A 451 16.71 -38.37 -5.84
CA ASP A 451 16.23 -37.00 -5.65
C ASP A 451 15.88 -36.36 -7.01
N ASP A 452 16.71 -36.51 -8.05
CA ASP A 452 16.43 -35.97 -9.40
C ASP A 452 15.12 -36.52 -10.02
N ALA A 453 14.76 -37.76 -9.70
CA ALA A 453 13.53 -38.38 -10.17
C ALA A 453 12.26 -37.65 -9.67
N VAL A 454 12.35 -36.94 -8.53
CA VAL A 454 11.22 -36.22 -7.94
C VAL A 454 11.34 -34.70 -8.03
N LEU A 455 12.55 -34.14 -7.99
CA LEU A 455 12.80 -32.69 -7.93
C LEU A 455 12.03 -31.87 -8.99
N PHE A 456 11.88 -32.41 -10.20
CA PHE A 456 11.23 -31.73 -11.31
C PHE A 456 9.79 -32.17 -11.56
N THR A 457 9.17 -32.86 -10.61
CA THR A 457 7.75 -33.20 -10.66
C THR A 457 6.94 -32.08 -10.00
N GLU A 458 5.74 -31.81 -10.54
CA GLU A 458 4.84 -30.80 -9.97
C GLU A 458 4.47 -31.13 -8.52
N ASP A 459 4.20 -32.40 -8.21
CA ASP A 459 3.81 -32.84 -6.86
C ASP A 459 4.90 -32.53 -5.83
N PHE A 460 6.16 -32.85 -6.15
CA PHE A 460 7.28 -32.56 -5.26
C PHE A 460 7.47 -31.06 -5.06
N GLN A 461 7.46 -30.28 -6.14
CA GLN A 461 7.65 -28.82 -6.08
C GLN A 461 6.51 -28.12 -5.32
N ASN A 462 5.26 -28.55 -5.51
CA ASN A 462 4.11 -28.05 -4.77
C ASN A 462 4.25 -28.41 -3.28
N SER A 463 4.61 -29.65 -2.94
CA SER A 463 4.81 -30.06 -1.55
C SER A 463 5.92 -29.26 -0.87
N VAL A 464 7.09 -29.10 -1.51
CA VAL A 464 8.18 -28.28 -1.00
C VAL A 464 7.73 -26.83 -0.79
N ALA A 465 7.05 -26.23 -1.77
CA ALA A 465 6.54 -24.87 -1.65
C ALA A 465 5.53 -24.71 -0.49
N GLU A 466 4.63 -25.67 -0.29
CA GLU A 466 3.72 -25.69 0.85
C GLU A 466 4.46 -25.80 2.19
N GLY A 467 5.50 -26.62 2.25
CA GLY A 467 6.37 -26.74 3.43
C GLY A 467 7.06 -25.42 3.75
N ILE A 468 7.62 -24.74 2.74
CA ILE A 468 8.24 -23.42 2.88
C ILE A 468 7.21 -22.41 3.37
N ALA A 469 6.03 -22.35 2.76
CA ALA A 469 4.95 -21.45 3.17
C ALA A 469 4.50 -21.68 4.62
N LYS A 470 4.37 -22.94 5.05
CA LYS A 470 4.04 -23.30 6.45
C LYS A 470 5.16 -22.89 7.42
N GLY A 471 6.42 -23.10 7.04
CA GLY A 471 7.57 -22.68 7.85
C GLY A 471 7.66 -21.17 8.03
N ILE A 472 7.40 -20.42 6.95
CA ILE A 472 7.30 -18.95 7.01
C ILE A 472 6.22 -18.53 8.01
N LYS A 473 5.00 -19.07 7.87
CA LYS A 473 3.89 -18.71 8.76
C LYS A 473 4.18 -19.05 10.21
N GLU A 474 4.68 -20.24 10.52
CA GLU A 474 5.04 -20.61 11.89
C GLU A 474 6.11 -19.67 12.47
N TYR A 475 7.15 -19.36 11.70
CA TYR A 475 8.22 -18.49 12.18
C TYR A 475 7.71 -17.07 12.48
N LEU A 476 6.77 -16.57 11.68
CA LEU A 476 6.17 -15.25 11.83
C LEU A 476 5.01 -15.22 12.84
N GLY A 477 4.62 -16.37 13.41
CA GLY A 477 3.55 -16.48 14.39
C GLY A 477 2.13 -16.44 13.81
N MET A 478 1.94 -16.96 12.60
CA MET A 478 0.68 -16.92 11.83
C MET A 478 0.01 -18.28 11.66
#